data_AF-T1AIP6-F1
#
_entry.id   AF-T1AIP6-F1
#
_cell.length_a   1.000
_cell.length_b   1.000
_cell.length_c   1.000
_cell.angle_alpha   90.00
_cell.angle_beta   90.00
_cell.angle_gamma   90.00
#
_symmetry.space_group_name_H-M   'P 1'
#
loop_
_entity.id
_entity.type
_entity.pdbx_description
1 polymer ?
#
loop_
_entity_poly.entity_id
_entity_poly.type
_entity_poly.pdbx_seq_one_letter_code
_entity_poly.pdbx_strand_id
1 'polypeptide(L)' 'LTQYDTAHGRFPGSVTVEGGDLVVNGDHIKVCAERDPAKLPWGALGVDVVLECTGLFTSKAKAAAHLA' A
#
# COMPACT_ATOMS: atom_id res chain seq x y z
N LEU A 1 0.98 -12.36 -3.19
CA LEU A 1 2.38 -12.08 -2.80
C LEU A 1 2.54 -12.13 -1.29
N THR A 2 1.82 -11.31 -0.52
CA THR A 2 1.98 -11.18 0.95
C THR A 2 2.05 -12.49 1.75
N GLN A 3 1.36 -13.57 1.33
CA GLN A 3 1.41 -14.86 2.00
C GLN A 3 2.72 -15.65 1.81
N TYR A 4 3.37 -15.53 0.66
CA TYR A 4 4.45 -16.42 0.24
C TYR A 4 5.61 -15.62 -0.34
N ASP A 5 6.76 -15.69 0.32
CA ASP A 5 8.01 -15.09 -0.11
C ASP A 5 9.08 -16.18 -0.28
N THR A 6 9.80 -16.18 -1.42
CA THR A 6 10.81 -17.20 -1.73
C THR A 6 12.07 -17.06 -0.88
N ALA A 7 12.47 -15.84 -0.53
CA ALA A 7 13.69 -15.55 0.22
C ALA A 7 13.45 -15.63 1.74
N HIS A 8 12.29 -15.15 2.19
CA HIS A 8 11.96 -15.02 3.61
C HIS A 8 10.96 -16.07 4.11
N GLY A 9 10.39 -16.89 3.22
CA GLY A 9 9.44 -17.94 3.56
C GLY A 9 7.99 -17.44 3.64
N ARG A 10 7.13 -18.21 4.33
CA ARG A 10 5.72 -17.89 4.46
C ARG A 10 5.49 -16.82 5.53
N PHE A 11 4.60 -15.87 5.26
CA PHE A 11 4.16 -14.92 6.29
C PHE A 11 3.45 -15.68 7.43
N PRO A 12 3.80 -15.43 8.71
CA PRO A 12 3.31 -16.24 9.82
C PRO A 12 1.84 -15.97 10.20
N GLY A 13 1.26 -14.86 9.73
CA GLY A 13 -0.12 -14.47 10.02
C GLY A 13 -1.16 -14.98 9.02
N SER A 14 -2.43 -14.77 9.33
CA SER A 14 -3.52 -14.99 8.37
C SER A 14 -3.56 -13.84 7.36
N VAL A 15 -3.83 -14.19 6.10
CA VAL A 15 -4.01 -13.20 5.04
C VAL A 15 -5.20 -13.65 4.19
N THR A 16 -6.24 -12.84 4.12
CA THR A 16 -7.43 -13.08 3.31
C THR A 16 -7.78 -11.82 2.50
N VAL A 17 -8.78 -11.91 1.63
CA VAL A 17 -9.32 -10.78 0.89
C VAL A 17 -10.81 -10.71 1.14
N GLU A 18 -11.28 -9.54 1.56
CA GLU A 18 -12.68 -9.31 1.89
C GLU A 18 -13.11 -7.95 1.34
N GLY A 19 -14.14 -7.90 0.51
CA GLY A 19 -14.67 -6.62 0.00
C GLY A 19 -13.67 -5.78 -0.82
N GLY A 20 -12.61 -6.40 -1.35
CA GLY A 20 -11.52 -5.70 -2.06
C GLY A 20 -10.41 -5.17 -1.15
N ASP A 21 -10.51 -5.39 0.16
CA ASP A 21 -9.47 -5.07 1.13
C ASP A 21 -8.61 -6.29 1.41
N LEU A 22 -7.34 -6.05 1.73
CA LEU A 22 -6.43 -7.07 2.22
C LEU A 22 -6.63 -7.20 3.73
N VAL A 23 -7.02 -8.38 4.21
CA VAL A 23 -7.21 -8.62 5.64
C VAL A 23 -6.00 -9.38 6.17
N VAL A 24 -5.24 -8.79 7.10
CA VAL A 24 -4.06 -9.41 7.71
C VAL A 24 -4.27 -9.50 9.20
N ASN A 25 -4.29 -10.72 9.75
CA ASN A 25 -4.59 -10.96 11.18
C ASN A 25 -5.90 -10.31 11.68
N GLY A 26 -6.88 -10.11 10.79
CA GLY A 26 -8.15 -9.44 11.08
C GLY A 26 -8.17 -7.93 10.79
N ASP A 27 -7.01 -7.32 10.52
CA ASP A 27 -6.92 -5.90 10.19
C ASP A 27 -7.23 -5.66 8.71
N HIS A 28 -8.18 -4.77 8.42
CA HIS A 28 -8.55 -4.39 7.05
C HIS A 28 -7.60 -3.32 6.51
N ILE A 29 -6.90 -3.64 5.43
CA ILE A 29 -5.95 -2.76 4.74
C ILE A 29 -6.52 -2.43 3.36
N LYS A 30 -6.75 -1.13 3.12
CA LYS A 30 -7.30 -0.68 1.84
C LYS A 30 -6.32 -0.89 0.70
N VAL A 31 -6.73 -1.63 -0.32
CA VAL A 31 -5.94 -1.81 -1.55
C VAL A 31 -6.42 -0.81 -2.60
N CYS A 32 -5.49 -0.03 -3.14
CA CYS A 32 -5.74 0.93 -4.22
C CYS A 32 -5.00 0.49 -5.50
N ALA A 33 -5.58 0.80 -6.66
CA ALA A 33 -4.99 0.50 -7.96
C ALA A 33 -5.04 1.74 -8.86
N GLU A 34 -4.24 2.74 -8.52
CA GLU A 34 -4.15 4.02 -9.24
C GLU A 34 -2.72 4.28 -9.70
N ARG A 35 -2.57 4.78 -10.93
CA ARG A 35 -1.26 5.01 -11.56
C ARG A 35 -0.72 6.39 -11.25
N ASP A 36 -1.60 7.35 -10.99
CA ASP A 36 -1.26 8.72 -10.65
C ASP A 36 -1.31 8.91 -9.12
N PRO A 37 -0.15 9.12 -8.44
CA PRO A 37 -0.10 9.29 -7.00
C PRO A 37 -1.01 10.38 -6.44
N ALA A 38 -1.30 11.42 -7.22
CA ALA A 38 -2.14 12.55 -6.80
C ALA A 38 -3.63 12.20 -6.73
N LYS A 39 -4.05 11.05 -7.26
CA LYS A 39 -5.43 10.57 -7.21
C LYS A 39 -5.68 9.57 -6.07
N LEU A 40 -4.63 9.19 -5.35
CA LEU A 40 -4.75 8.27 -4.24
C LEU A 40 -5.39 8.98 -3.03
N PRO A 41 -6.38 8.37 -2.36
CA PRO A 41 -7.21 9.05 -1.37
C PRO A 41 -6.56 9.08 0.02
N TRP A 42 -5.30 9.51 0.13
CA TRP A 42 -4.53 9.44 1.40
C TRP A 42 -5.19 10.18 2.56
N GLY A 43 -5.70 11.39 2.31
CA GLY A 43 -6.41 12.17 3.33
C GLY A 43 -7.69 11.48 3.83
N ALA A 44 -8.43 10.83 2.94
CA ALA A 44 -9.64 10.09 3.32
C ALA A 44 -9.32 8.81 4.11
N LEU A 45 -8.14 8.24 3.89
CA LEU A 45 -7.64 7.07 4.61
C LEU A 45 -6.92 7.44 5.92
N GLY A 46 -6.73 8.73 6.21
CA GLY A 46 -6.02 9.18 7.42
C GLY A 46 -4.54 8.80 7.44
N VAL A 47 -3.87 8.82 6.28
CA VAL A 47 -2.45 8.44 6.17
C VAL A 47 -1.54 9.61 6.56
N ASP A 48 -0.67 9.40 7.55
CA ASP A 48 0.33 10.39 7.98
C ASP A 48 1.64 10.32 7.16
N VAL A 49 2.03 9.12 6.74
CA VAL A 49 3.31 8.86 6.06
C VAL A 49 3.09 7.89 4.91
N VAL A 50 3.63 8.24 3.73
CA VAL A 50 3.63 7.37 2.54
C VAL A 50 5.04 6.83 2.30
N LEU A 51 5.15 5.50 2.16
CA LEU A 51 6.37 4.83 1.73
C LEU A 51 6.37 4.68 0.19
N GLU A 52 7.17 5.49 -0.49
CA GLU A 52 7.32 5.44 -1.95
C GLU A 52 8.30 4.34 -2.37
N CYS A 53 7.77 3.14 -2.62
CA CYS A 53 8.54 1.94 -2.97
C CYS A 53 8.37 1.49 -4.43
N THR A 54 7.81 2.33 -5.31
CA THR A 54 7.64 2.01 -6.74
C THR A 54 8.94 2.16 -7.54
N GLY A 55 9.88 2.98 -7.03
CA GLY A 55 11.11 3.34 -7.73
C GLY A 55 10.93 4.38 -8.86
N LEU A 56 9.72 4.88 -9.09
CA LEU A 56 9.42 5.84 -10.18
C LEU A 56 9.44 7.30 -9.72
N PHE A 57 8.99 7.58 -8.49
CA PHE A 57 8.82 8.93 -7.94
C PHE A 57 9.93 9.30 -6.95
N THR A 58 11.18 9.08 -7.34
CA THR A 58 12.36 9.15 -6.44
C THR A 58 12.92 10.56 -6.19
N SER A 59 12.37 11.60 -6.82
CA SER A 59 12.75 12.99 -6.56
C SER A 59 11.72 13.68 -5.69
N LYS A 60 12.14 14.69 -4.90
CA LYS A 60 11.25 15.49 -4.05
C LYS A 60 10.03 16.01 -4.82
N ALA A 61 10.24 16.54 -6.02
CA ALA A 61 9.17 17.10 -6.83
C ALA A 61 8.17 16.03 -7.32
N LYS A 62 8.64 14.82 -7.62
CA LYS A 62 7.78 13.71 -8.04
C LYS A 62 7.02 13.10 -6.86
N ALA A 63 7.71 12.86 -5.74
CA ALA A 63 7.09 12.33 -4.51
C ALA A 63 6.07 13.28 -3.89
N ALA A 64 6.22 14.60 -4.12
CA ALA A 64 5.25 15.59 -3.66
C ALA A 64 3.84 15.38 -4.22
N ALA A 65 3.67 14.59 -5.29
CA ALA A 65 2.35 14.21 -5.79
C ALA A 65 1.50 13.44 -4.75
N HIS A 66 2.11 12.81 -3.74
CA HIS A 66 1.39 12.15 -2.65
C HIS A 66 0.81 13.11 -1.60
N LEU A 67 1.19 14.39 -1.62
CA LEU A 67 0.73 15.40 -0.65
C LEU A 67 -0.56 16.10 -1.09
N ALA A 68 -1.14 15.68 -2.22
CA ALA A 68 -2.33 16.26 -2.82
C ALA A 68 -3.60 16.02 -2.00
#